data_AF-U2FCS5-F1
#
_entry.id   AF-U2FCS5-F1
#
_cell.length_a   1.000
_cell.length_b   1.000
_cell.length_c   1.000
_cell.angle_alpha   90.00
_cell.angle_beta   90.00
_cell.angle_gamma   90.00
#
_symmetry.space_group_name_H-M   'P 1'
#
loop_
_entity.id
_entity.type
_entity.pdbx_description
1 polymer ?
#
loop_
_entity_poly.entity_id
_entity_poly.type
_entity_poly.pdbx_seq_one_letter_code
_entity_poly.pdbx_strand_id
1 'polypeptide(L)'
;MKVQNNDIIDYLLQSGSSKAKDKKNSFDEILSLTLDKITSEAKVSDKLEQFKKRLTEIGAAGFINELNSNKIEEKIAQKKEELTELLSINDPTKTQDQKNELLKIMDKILSDYRKELNMALTSQTLLEKQNSLGKNTNNSVNLSSVLNELGLA
;
A
#
# COMPACT_ATOMS: atom_id res chain seq x y z
N MET A 1 3.84 -29.15 -16.00
CA MET A 1 4.04 -28.85 -14.57
C MET A 1 2.72 -29.18 -13.86
N LYS A 2 2.66 -30.24 -13.05
CA LYS A 2 1.41 -30.73 -12.43
C LYS A 2 1.14 -29.95 -11.13
N VAL A 3 -0.05 -29.39 -11.00
CA VAL A 3 -0.56 -28.75 -9.78
C VAL A 3 -0.74 -29.80 -8.69
N GLN A 4 -0.14 -29.56 -7.52
CA GLN A 4 -0.25 -30.37 -6.31
C GLN A 4 -1.62 -30.12 -5.66
N ASN A 5 -2.62 -30.93 -6.01
CA ASN A 5 -3.95 -30.94 -5.37
C ASN A 5 -4.10 -32.11 -4.36
N ASN A 6 -2.97 -32.69 -3.90
CA ASN A 6 -3.00 -33.93 -3.12
C ASN A 6 -3.28 -33.73 -1.63
N ASP A 7 -3.09 -32.52 -1.08
CA ASP A 7 -3.14 -32.31 0.38
C ASP A 7 -4.54 -32.48 1.00
N ILE A 8 -5.60 -32.19 0.22
CA ILE A 8 -6.98 -32.32 0.70
C ILE A 8 -7.44 -33.79 0.65
N ILE A 9 -7.00 -34.53 -0.37
CA ILE A 9 -7.34 -35.94 -0.56
C ILE A 9 -6.61 -36.79 0.48
N ASP A 10 -5.34 -36.49 0.77
CA ASP A 10 -4.54 -37.20 1.76
C ASP A 10 -5.11 -37.01 3.19
N TYR A 11 -5.68 -35.84 3.51
CA TYR A 11 -6.36 -35.60 4.79
C TYR A 11 -7.67 -36.39 4.92
N LEU A 12 -8.43 -36.52 3.83
CA LEU A 12 -9.68 -37.30 3.80
C LEU A 12 -9.42 -38.82 3.91
N LEU A 13 -8.37 -39.33 3.26
CA LEU A 13 -8.00 -40.75 3.25
C LEU A 13 -7.38 -41.22 4.58
N GLN A 14 -6.86 -40.32 5.40
CA GLN A 14 -6.29 -40.65 6.71
C GLN A 14 -7.35 -40.98 7.78
N SER A 15 -8.65 -40.75 7.49
CA SER A 15 -9.77 -41.07 8.38
C SER A 15 -10.12 -42.56 8.47
N GLY A 16 -9.40 -43.44 7.75
CA GLY A 16 -9.71 -44.88 7.67
C GLY A 16 -8.97 -45.81 8.63
N SER A 17 -8.00 -45.37 9.43
CA SER A 17 -7.17 -46.33 10.21
C SER A 17 -6.49 -45.74 11.46
N SER A 18 -7.18 -45.94 12.58
CA SER A 18 -6.69 -46.12 13.96
C SER A 18 -5.77 -45.07 14.62
N LYS A 19 -6.36 -44.46 15.67
CA LYS A 19 -5.80 -44.06 16.98
C LYS A 19 -4.70 -43.00 16.98
N ALA A 20 -5.11 -41.72 17.02
CA ALA A 20 -4.40 -40.69 17.78
C ALA A 20 -5.32 -39.49 18.10
N LYS A 21 -5.68 -39.33 19.39
CA LYS A 21 -6.17 -38.09 20.05
C LYS A 21 -6.73 -36.99 19.13
N ASP A 22 -7.94 -37.18 18.62
CA ASP A 22 -8.57 -36.17 17.77
C ASP A 22 -9.29 -35.11 18.60
N LYS A 23 -8.75 -33.89 18.57
CA LYS A 23 -9.57 -32.67 18.73
C LYS A 23 -10.63 -32.74 17.63
N LYS A 24 -11.86 -33.13 17.99
CA LYS A 24 -13.02 -33.04 17.10
C LYS A 24 -13.28 -31.55 16.82
N ASN A 25 -12.66 -31.02 15.78
CA ASN A 25 -13.21 -29.82 15.15
C ASN A 25 -14.59 -30.24 14.63
N SER A 26 -15.66 -29.62 15.13
CA SER A 26 -17.03 -29.97 14.73
C SER A 26 -17.18 -29.74 13.23
N PHE A 27 -18.05 -30.51 12.55
CA PHE A 27 -18.35 -30.28 11.13
C PHE A 27 -18.76 -28.82 10.88
N ASP A 28 -19.49 -28.22 11.84
CA ASP A 28 -19.87 -26.80 11.79
C ASP A 28 -18.66 -25.84 11.87
N GLU A 29 -17.61 -26.21 12.60
CA GLU A 29 -16.38 -25.42 12.73
C GLU A 29 -15.53 -25.48 11.43
N ILE A 30 -15.53 -26.63 10.77
CA ILE A 30 -14.90 -26.79 9.45
C ILE A 30 -15.67 -25.98 8.41
N LEU A 31 -17.00 -26.01 8.43
CA LEU A 31 -17.83 -25.22 7.51
C LEU A 31 -17.65 -23.71 7.73
N SER A 32 -17.59 -23.24 8.98
CA SER A 32 -17.38 -21.81 9.26
C SER A 32 -16.02 -21.33 8.77
N LEU A 33 -14.95 -22.09 9.04
CA LEU A 33 -13.61 -21.76 8.55
C LEU A 33 -13.52 -21.76 7.01
N THR A 34 -14.23 -22.67 6.36
CA THR A 34 -14.27 -22.75 4.90
C THR A 34 -15.05 -21.57 4.32
N LEU A 35 -16.15 -21.17 4.96
CA LEU A 35 -16.94 -20.01 4.56
C LEU A 35 -16.16 -18.69 4.73
N ASP A 36 -15.41 -18.55 5.82
CA ASP A 36 -14.52 -17.41 6.05
C ASP A 36 -13.40 -17.33 5.01
N LYS A 37 -12.85 -18.48 4.60
CA LYS A 37 -11.82 -18.57 3.55
C LYS A 37 -12.38 -18.21 2.18
N ILE A 38 -13.55 -18.71 1.81
CA ILE A 38 -14.25 -18.37 0.55
C ILE A 38 -14.62 -16.87 0.53
N THR A 39 -15.12 -16.34 1.64
CA THR A 39 -15.47 -14.92 1.77
C THR A 39 -14.23 -14.02 1.67
N SER A 40 -13.10 -14.48 2.21
CA SER A 40 -11.82 -13.77 2.11
C SER A 40 -11.27 -13.80 0.69
N GLU A 41 -11.34 -14.94 0.00
CA GLU A 41 -10.95 -15.09 -1.41
C GLU A 41 -11.83 -14.23 -2.34
N ALA A 42 -13.15 -14.15 -2.08
CA ALA A 42 -14.06 -13.26 -2.80
C ALA A 42 -13.72 -11.77 -2.60
N LYS A 43 -13.43 -11.34 -1.36
CA LYS A 43 -12.98 -9.97 -1.06
C LYS A 43 -11.65 -9.61 -1.73
N VAL A 44 -10.75 -10.58 -1.87
CA VAL A 44 -9.48 -10.41 -2.60
C VAL A 44 -9.75 -10.29 -4.11
N SER A 45 -10.69 -11.06 -4.64
CA SER A 45 -11.11 -10.98 -6.05
C SER A 45 -11.68 -9.59 -6.40
N ASP A 46 -12.58 -9.04 -5.58
CA ASP A 46 -13.17 -7.72 -5.82
C ASP A 46 -12.12 -6.60 -5.79
N LYS A 47 -11.20 -6.64 -4.82
CA LYS A 47 -10.09 -5.68 -4.73
C LYS A 47 -9.14 -5.78 -5.91
N LEU A 48 -8.88 -6.99 -6.39
CA LEU A 48 -8.05 -7.23 -7.57
C LEU A 48 -8.71 -6.68 -8.85
N GLU A 49 -10.02 -6.85 -8.98
CA GLU A 49 -10.76 -6.33 -10.13
C GLU A 49 -10.81 -4.80 -10.13
N GLN A 50 -11.02 -4.18 -8.97
CA GLN A 50 -10.91 -2.73 -8.80
C GLN A 50 -9.50 -2.21 -9.11
N PHE A 51 -8.47 -2.94 -8.68
CA PHE A 51 -7.08 -2.61 -9.01
C PHE A 51 -6.84 -2.66 -10.53
N LYS A 52 -7.26 -3.74 -11.20
CA LYS A 52 -7.12 -3.86 -12.66
C LYS A 52 -7.85 -2.74 -13.40
N LYS A 53 -9.07 -2.40 -12.96
CA LYS A 53 -9.88 -1.31 -13.51
C LYS A 53 -9.16 0.02 -13.36
N ARG A 54 -8.70 0.37 -12.14
CA ARG A 54 -7.88 1.55 -11.87
C ARG A 54 -6.63 1.58 -12.74
N LEU A 55 -5.85 0.50 -12.76
CA LEU A 55 -4.59 0.45 -13.51
C LEU A 55 -4.80 0.60 -15.02
N THR A 56 -5.95 0.16 -15.53
CA THR A 56 -6.36 0.38 -16.93
C THR A 56 -6.82 1.83 -17.17
N GLU A 57 -7.53 2.44 -16.23
CA GLU A 57 -8.07 3.80 -16.35
C GLU A 57 -7.00 4.90 -16.24
N ILE A 58 -6.12 4.82 -15.24
CA ILE A 58 -5.13 5.87 -14.94
C ILE A 58 -3.70 5.47 -15.33
N GLY A 59 -3.51 4.23 -15.79
CA GLY A 59 -2.20 3.68 -16.11
C GLY A 59 -1.33 3.42 -14.87
N ALA A 60 -0.19 2.75 -15.07
CA ALA A 60 0.75 2.47 -13.99
C ALA A 60 1.30 3.75 -13.35
N ALA A 61 1.64 4.78 -14.14
CA ALA A 61 2.16 6.04 -13.63
C ALA A 61 1.12 6.80 -12.79
N GLY A 62 -0.13 6.87 -13.25
CA GLY A 62 -1.22 7.49 -12.49
C GLY A 62 -1.50 6.75 -11.19
N PHE A 63 -1.50 5.41 -11.23
CA PHE A 63 -1.70 4.58 -10.04
C PHE A 63 -0.61 4.79 -8.99
N ILE A 64 0.67 4.87 -9.41
CA ILE A 64 1.77 5.16 -8.49
C ILE A 64 1.63 6.55 -7.87
N ASN A 65 1.23 7.57 -8.65
CA ASN A 65 1.00 8.91 -8.12
C ASN A 65 -0.14 8.95 -7.10
N GLU A 66 -1.22 8.22 -7.35
CA GLU A 66 -2.33 8.10 -6.41
C GLU A 66 -1.89 7.38 -5.12
N LEU A 67 -1.19 6.26 -5.26
CA LEU A 67 -0.65 5.50 -4.13
C LEU A 67 0.26 6.37 -3.26
N ASN A 68 1.15 7.14 -3.89
CA ASN A 68 2.04 8.06 -3.20
C ASN A 68 1.27 9.17 -2.50
N SER A 69 0.24 9.73 -3.14
CA SER A 69 -0.62 10.76 -2.53
C SER A 69 -1.34 10.23 -1.30
N ASN A 70 -1.92 9.03 -1.38
CA ASN A 70 -2.57 8.38 -0.25
C ASN A 70 -1.59 8.11 0.90
N LYS A 71 -0.37 7.66 0.60
CA LYS A 71 0.68 7.42 1.60
C LYS A 71 1.14 8.72 2.27
N ILE A 72 1.17 9.83 1.54
CA ILE A 72 1.48 11.14 2.12
C ILE A 72 0.38 11.55 3.10
N GLU A 73 -0.89 11.42 2.72
CA GLU A 73 -2.01 11.76 3.62
C GLU A 73 -2.06 10.85 4.86
N GLU A 74 -1.77 9.56 4.71
CA GLU A 74 -1.67 8.63 5.86
C GLU A 74 -0.56 9.04 6.83
N LYS A 75 0.64 9.38 6.31
CA LYS A 75 1.74 9.90 7.14
C LYS A 75 1.39 11.22 7.82
N ILE A 76 0.67 12.10 7.14
CA ILE A 76 0.18 13.36 7.73
C ILE A 76 -0.81 13.07 8.85
N ALA A 77 -1.73 12.13 8.66
CA ALA A 77 -2.71 11.75 9.68
C ALA A 77 -2.04 11.16 10.92
N GLN A 78 -1.07 10.25 10.74
CA GLN A 78 -0.27 9.70 11.84
C GLN A 78 0.51 10.81 12.57
N LYS A 79 1.17 11.71 11.82
CA LYS A 79 1.89 12.84 12.42
C LYS A 79 0.96 13.77 13.19
N LYS A 80 -0.27 13.97 12.69
CA LYS A 80 -1.30 14.78 13.36
C LYS A 80 -1.71 14.13 14.68
N GLU A 81 -1.91 12.81 14.71
CA GLU A 81 -2.23 12.08 15.93
C GLU A 81 -1.09 12.19 16.96
N GLU A 82 0.15 11.91 16.56
CA GLU A 82 1.35 12.08 17.40
C GLU A 82 1.45 13.48 17.99
N LEU A 83 1.27 14.52 17.17
CA LEU A 83 1.35 15.91 17.63
C LEU A 83 0.21 16.27 18.57
N THR A 84 -0.99 15.71 18.37
CA THR A 84 -2.14 15.95 19.25
C THR A 84 -1.87 15.40 20.65
N GLU A 85 -1.26 14.21 20.72
CA GLU A 85 -0.87 13.56 21.96
C GLU A 85 0.28 14.32 22.65
N LEU A 86 1.35 14.60 21.90
CA LEU A 86 2.58 15.18 22.42
C LEU A 86 2.43 16.65 22.86
N LEU A 87 1.60 17.41 22.14
CA LEU A 87 1.22 18.77 22.55
C LEU A 87 0.10 18.76 23.61
N SER A 88 -0.49 17.60 23.90
CA SER A 88 -1.60 17.42 24.83
C SER A 88 -2.69 18.47 24.59
N ILE A 89 -3.08 18.67 23.34
CA ILE A 89 -4.03 19.73 22.93
C ILE A 89 -5.38 19.57 23.64
N ASN A 90 -5.74 18.32 23.97
CA ASN A 90 -6.97 17.95 24.67
C ASN A 90 -6.88 18.09 26.19
N ASP A 91 -5.77 18.59 26.74
CA ASP A 91 -5.60 18.81 28.17
C ASP A 91 -6.63 19.85 28.68
N PRO A 92 -7.44 19.50 29.70
CA PRO A 92 -8.45 20.38 30.25
C PRO A 92 -7.84 21.58 31.02
N THR A 93 -6.56 21.52 31.37
CA THR A 93 -5.88 22.59 32.12
C THR A 93 -5.40 23.75 31.25
N LYS A 94 -5.37 23.58 29.92
CA LYS A 94 -4.92 24.62 28.98
C LYS A 94 -6.04 25.59 28.63
N THR A 95 -5.73 26.89 28.61
CA THR A 95 -6.67 27.92 28.15
C THR A 95 -6.92 27.82 26.65
N GLN A 96 -8.05 28.37 26.20
CA GLN A 96 -8.42 28.35 24.78
C GLN A 96 -7.37 29.01 23.88
N ASP A 97 -6.72 30.09 24.36
CA ASP A 97 -5.66 30.76 23.62
C ASP A 97 -4.42 29.88 23.47
N GLN A 98 -4.02 29.15 24.52
CA GLN A 98 -2.93 28.18 24.45
C GLN A 98 -3.26 27.05 23.46
N LYS A 99 -4.51 26.55 23.47
CA LYS A 99 -4.95 25.54 22.50
C LYS A 99 -4.90 26.06 21.06
N ASN A 100 -5.30 27.31 20.84
CA ASN A 100 -5.25 27.95 19.53
C ASN A 100 -3.81 28.16 19.04
N GLU A 101 -2.87 28.54 19.91
CA GLU A 101 -1.45 28.64 19.56
C GLU A 101 -0.84 27.27 19.24
N LEU A 102 -1.14 26.25 20.06
CA LEU A 102 -0.70 24.88 19.81
C LEU A 102 -1.23 24.34 18.47
N LEU A 103 -2.49 24.62 18.14
CA LEU A 103 -3.08 24.25 16.84
C LEU A 103 -2.38 24.95 15.67
N LYS A 104 -2.07 26.25 15.79
CA LYS A 104 -1.30 26.97 14.75
C LYS A 104 0.10 26.38 14.55
N ILE A 105 0.78 26.02 15.64
CA ILE A 105 2.10 25.37 15.59
C ILE A 105 1.98 24.01 14.92
N MET A 106 0.97 23.22 15.30
CA MET A 106 0.68 21.92 14.71
C MET A 106 0.43 22.02 13.20
N ASP A 107 -0.42 22.95 12.76
CA ASP A 107 -0.72 23.18 11.35
C ASP A 107 0.54 23.58 10.56
N LYS A 108 1.41 24.41 11.16
CA LYS A 108 2.69 24.77 10.56
C LYS A 108 3.60 23.55 10.38
N ILE A 109 3.75 22.72 11.41
CA ILE A 109 4.56 21.50 11.36
C ILE A 109 4.02 20.54 10.30
N LEU A 110 2.70 20.34 10.25
CA LEU A 110 2.07 19.45 9.26
C LEU A 110 2.23 19.98 7.83
N SER A 111 2.16 21.29 7.62
CA SER A 111 2.40 21.93 6.33
C SER A 111 3.84 21.74 5.85
N ASP A 112 4.83 21.96 6.74
CA ASP A 112 6.24 21.77 6.42
C ASP A 112 6.55 20.30 6.15
N TYR A 113 5.99 19.38 6.96
CA TYR A 113 6.12 17.95 6.75
C TYR A 113 5.52 17.49 5.42
N ARG A 114 4.35 18.02 5.03
CA ARG A 114 3.74 17.76 3.72
C ARG A 114 4.65 18.21 2.58
N LYS A 115 5.27 19.39 2.69
CA LYS A 115 6.22 19.87 1.67
C LYS A 115 7.44 18.97 1.58
N GLU A 116 8.00 18.58 2.72
CA GLU A 116 9.16 17.68 2.78
C GLU A 116 8.85 16.31 2.14
N LEU A 117 7.69 15.72 2.45
CA LEU A 117 7.26 14.46 1.83
C LEU A 117 7.11 14.57 0.32
N ASN A 118 6.55 15.67 -0.19
CA ASN A 118 6.42 15.89 -1.63
C ASN A 118 7.79 16.13 -2.31
N MET A 119 8.70 16.84 -1.65
CA MET A 119 10.07 17.03 -2.14
C MET A 119 10.84 15.71 -2.17
N ALA A 120 10.76 14.90 -1.11
CA ALA A 120 11.37 13.58 -1.05
C ALA A 120 10.88 12.67 -2.18
N LEU A 121 9.56 12.70 -2.46
CA LEU A 121 8.97 11.94 -3.56
C LEU A 121 9.50 12.40 -4.93
N THR A 122 9.57 13.71 -5.15
CA THR A 122 10.07 14.29 -6.40
C THR A 122 11.56 13.97 -6.61
N SER A 123 12.34 14.08 -5.53
CA SER A 123 13.77 13.73 -5.53
C SER A 123 13.98 12.25 -5.84
N GLN A 124 13.21 11.35 -5.21
CA GLN A 124 13.27 9.92 -5.48
C GLN A 124 12.90 9.60 -6.93
N THR A 125 11.84 10.21 -7.46
CA THR A 125 11.43 10.04 -8.86
C THR A 125 12.52 10.50 -9.83
N LEU A 126 13.18 11.63 -9.55
CA LEU A 126 14.30 12.11 -10.34
C LEU A 126 15.49 11.15 -10.30
N LEU A 127 15.83 10.63 -9.11
CA LEU A 127 16.92 9.68 -8.90
C LEU A 127 16.66 8.35 -9.63
N GLU A 128 15.43 7.84 -9.57
CA GLU A 128 15.01 6.63 -10.29
C GLU A 128 15.11 6.83 -11.81
N LYS A 129 14.68 7.99 -12.32
CA LYS A 129 14.87 8.35 -13.74
C LYS A 129 16.35 8.38 -14.10
N GLN A 130 17.19 9.07 -13.35
CA GLN A 130 18.64 9.12 -13.61
C GLN A 130 19.27 7.72 -13.59
N ASN A 131 18.91 6.88 -12.63
CA ASN A 131 19.39 5.50 -12.54
C ASN A 131 18.92 4.63 -13.71
N SER A 132 17.70 4.85 -14.22
CA SER A 132 17.18 4.15 -15.40
C SER A 132 17.91 4.56 -16.69
N LEU A 133 18.24 5.85 -16.86
CA LEU A 133 19.04 6.33 -17.99
C LEU A 133 20.49 5.84 -17.92
N GLY A 134 21.11 5.82 -16.73
CA GLY A 134 22.48 5.35 -16.53
C GLY A 134 22.66 3.86 -16.85
N LYS A 135 21.61 3.04 -16.68
CA LYS A 135 21.61 1.60 -17.01
C LYS A 135 21.44 1.30 -18.51
N ASN A 136 21.01 2.26 -19.32
CA ASN A 136 20.74 2.06 -20.75
C ASN A 136 21.94 2.42 -21.66
N THR A 137 23.10 2.69 -21.07
CA THR A 137 24.31 3.15 -21.75
C THR A 137 25.07 2.09 -22.55
N ASN A 138 24.60 0.84 -22.57
CA ASN A 138 25.24 -0.25 -23.32
C ASN A 138 24.68 -0.49 -24.73
N ASN A 139 23.65 0.25 -25.17
CA ASN A 139 23.18 0.21 -26.55
C ASN A 139 23.22 1.63 -27.15
N SER A 140 24.00 1.78 -28.22
CA SER A 140 24.13 3.01 -29.01
C SER A 140 22.79 3.71 -29.23
N VAL A 141 22.59 4.85 -28.56
CA VAL A 141 21.39 5.68 -28.70
C VAL A 141 21.51 6.47 -30.00
N ASN A 142 20.61 6.20 -30.94
CA ASN A 142 20.50 6.98 -32.17
C ASN A 142 19.89 8.36 -31.86
N LEU A 143 20.73 9.40 -31.90
CA LEU A 143 20.40 10.80 -31.62
C LEU A 143 19.21 11.33 -32.45
N SER A 144 18.95 10.76 -33.64
CA SER A 144 17.81 11.13 -34.47
C SER A 144 16.47 10.76 -33.83
N SER A 145 16.41 9.68 -33.02
CA SER A 145 15.18 9.31 -32.32
C SER A 145 14.85 10.28 -31.19
N VAL A 146 15.87 10.74 -30.47
CA VAL A 146 15.73 11.67 -29.33
C VAL A 146 15.30 13.07 -29.81
N LEU A 147 15.83 13.54 -30.94
CA LEU A 147 15.44 14.83 -31.51
C LEU A 147 13.99 14.82 -32.02
N ASN A 148 13.54 13.70 -32.60
CA ASN A 148 12.18 13.55 -33.10
C ASN A 148 11.15 13.48 -31.94
N GLU A 149 11.52 12.85 -30.83
CA GLU A 149 10.67 12.72 -29.64
C GLU A 149 10.56 14.04 -28.84
N LEU A 150 11.56 14.92 -28.97
CA LEU A 150 11.55 16.28 -28.41
C LEU A 150 10.91 17.32 -29.35
N GLY A 151 10.49 16.92 -30.57
CA GLY A 151 9.93 17.84 -31.56
C GLY A 151 10.93 18.88 -32.08
N LEU A 152 12.22 18.55 -32.03
CA LEU A 152 13.34 19.42 -32.41
C LEU A 152 14.03 18.96 -33.71
N ALA A 153 13.46 17.98 -34.40
CA ALA A 153 13.93 17.42 -35.67
C ALA A 153 13.28 18.11 -36.87
#